data_AF-A0A927VB17-F1
#
_entry.id   AF-A0A927VB17-F1
#
_cell.length_a   1.000
_cell.length_b   1.000
_cell.length_c   1.000
_cell.angle_alpha   90.00
_cell.angle_beta   90.00
_cell.angle_gamma   90.00
#
_symmetry.space_group_name_H-M   'P 1'
#
loop_
_entity.id
_entity.type
_entity.pdbx_description
1 polymer ?
#
loop_
_entity_poly.entity_id
_entity_poly.type
_entity_poly.pdbx_seq_one_letter_code
_entity_poly.pdbx_strand_id
1 'polypeptide(L)'
;MDANNVVNNDIVKLRSLLDILESQQTVVRDVELLQSQFRAVLRDVETITTHEQENIDSISKKRRGELVSMHDKNIARAEDNLKKARVERDRNFEKCKKDRMINETAELVEETKVMRSERKTILKQNKMSFIHRTGFFLALFAAKGIVERIVQAIVFILILCVLPYVIYMFIPFKHTLVLAGLYSVVSLLFVSGYLAISNNLRIYKWDVIQRVRKYNNDIRMNRKQIAGIRKSIKKDGSDEVYDLTEEDGRIKEAEADYAEALKDKEKALDEFDIVTQKEIESDVKSKSGTEREALLKLREEIGEKLKTAEGRQREINQRLTTEYAPFMNREHMKKESVVELIGILETGKATNIAEAVKIMNESRKMS
;
A
#
# COMPACT_ATOMS: atom_id res chain seq x y z
N MET A 1 -9.39 17.53 -104.45
CA MET A 1 -9.55 17.56 -102.98
C MET A 1 -8.16 17.43 -102.40
N ASP A 2 -7.67 18.54 -101.88
CA ASP A 2 -6.25 18.85 -101.80
C ASP A 2 -5.55 18.05 -100.70
N ALA A 3 -4.46 17.35 -101.04
CA ALA A 3 -3.58 16.70 -100.08
C ALA A 3 -3.07 17.69 -99.01
N ASN A 4 -2.89 18.96 -99.39
CA ASN A 4 -2.57 20.06 -98.47
C ASN A 4 -3.66 20.30 -97.41
N ASN A 5 -4.94 20.05 -97.71
CA ASN A 5 -6.04 20.27 -96.77
C ASN A 5 -6.16 19.13 -95.74
N VAL A 6 -5.80 17.90 -96.14
CA VAL A 6 -5.77 16.73 -95.25
C VAL A 6 -4.59 16.83 -94.27
N VAL A 7 -3.40 17.15 -94.77
CA VAL A 7 -2.19 17.35 -93.93
C VAL A 7 -2.38 18.49 -92.94
N ASN A 8 -2.99 19.61 -93.37
CA ASN A 8 -3.25 20.74 -92.46
C ASN A 8 -4.27 20.39 -91.36
N ASN A 9 -5.30 19.60 -91.67
CA ASN A 9 -6.29 19.15 -90.69
C ASN A 9 -5.69 18.15 -89.68
N ASP A 10 -4.80 17.28 -90.13
CA ASP A 10 -4.08 16.33 -89.28
C ASP A 10 -3.02 17.00 -88.39
N ILE A 11 -2.35 18.06 -88.87
CA ILE A 11 -1.47 18.92 -88.05
C ILE A 11 -2.28 19.64 -86.96
N VAL A 12 -3.48 20.15 -87.28
CA VAL A 12 -4.37 20.79 -86.29
C VAL A 12 -4.80 19.79 -85.20
N LYS A 13 -5.13 18.55 -85.56
CA LYS A 13 -5.46 17.48 -84.58
C LYS A 13 -4.26 17.09 -83.71
N LEU A 14 -3.05 17.07 -84.25
CA LEU A 14 -1.84 16.80 -83.46
C LEU A 14 -1.50 17.95 -82.53
N ARG A 15 -1.73 19.20 -82.94
CA ARG A 15 -1.58 20.37 -82.06
C ARG A 15 -2.61 20.40 -80.94
N SER A 16 -3.87 20.02 -81.21
CA SER A 16 -4.87 19.87 -80.15
C SER A 16 -4.55 18.70 -79.21
N LEU A 17 -4.01 17.60 -79.74
CA LEU A 17 -3.50 16.50 -78.92
C LEU A 17 -2.33 16.95 -78.03
N LEU A 18 -1.41 17.78 -78.56
CA LEU A 18 -0.28 18.32 -77.80
C LEU A 18 -0.76 19.17 -76.61
N ASP A 19 -1.74 20.04 -76.83
CA ASP A 19 -2.36 20.88 -75.78
C ASP A 19 -3.09 20.02 -74.72
N ILE A 20 -3.77 18.95 -75.15
CA ILE A 20 -4.40 17.98 -74.23
C ILE A 20 -3.34 17.20 -73.42
N LEU A 21 -2.21 16.82 -74.02
CA LEU A 21 -1.12 16.13 -73.32
C LEU A 21 -0.37 17.06 -72.35
N GLU A 22 -0.21 18.33 -72.69
CA GLU A 22 0.33 19.34 -71.78
C GLU A 22 -0.60 19.56 -70.57
N SER A 23 -1.89 19.72 -70.82
CA SER A 23 -2.90 19.83 -69.74
C SER A 23 -3.03 18.55 -68.91
N GLN A 24 -2.85 17.37 -69.51
CA GLN A 24 -2.78 16.10 -68.76
C GLN A 24 -1.58 16.10 -67.81
N GLN A 25 -0.40 16.53 -68.27
CA GLN A 25 0.81 16.54 -67.47
C GLN A 25 0.74 17.53 -66.31
N THR A 26 0.13 18.70 -66.50
CA THR A 26 -0.10 19.67 -65.41
C THR A 26 -1.10 19.14 -64.40
N VAL A 27 -2.23 18.59 -64.85
CA VAL A 27 -3.25 18.01 -63.95
C VAL A 27 -2.71 16.81 -63.16
N VAL A 28 -1.88 15.95 -63.76
CA VAL A 28 -1.22 14.86 -63.04
C VAL A 28 -0.34 15.38 -61.91
N ARG A 29 0.50 16.40 -62.17
CA ARG A 29 1.33 17.04 -61.13
C ARG A 29 0.49 17.68 -60.03
N ASP A 30 -0.60 18.35 -60.40
CA ASP A 30 -1.52 18.97 -59.43
C ASP A 30 -2.19 17.93 -58.53
N VAL A 31 -2.62 16.79 -59.09
CA VAL A 31 -3.17 15.66 -58.33
C VAL A 31 -2.14 15.09 -57.36
N GLU A 32 -0.91 14.85 -57.81
CA GLU A 32 0.17 14.35 -56.93
C GLU A 32 0.47 15.32 -55.77
N LEU A 33 0.54 16.63 -56.07
CA LEU A 33 0.76 17.66 -55.05
C LEU A 33 -0.40 17.71 -54.05
N LEU A 34 -1.64 17.81 -54.53
CA LEU A 34 -2.84 17.85 -53.68
C LEU A 34 -2.98 16.58 -52.85
N GLN A 35 -2.63 15.41 -53.41
CA GLN A 35 -2.64 14.15 -52.67
C GLN A 35 -1.58 14.12 -51.56
N SER A 36 -0.38 14.68 -51.82
CA SER A 36 0.66 14.82 -50.80
C SER A 36 0.24 15.78 -49.67
N GLN A 37 -0.38 16.91 -50.02
CA GLN A 37 -0.91 17.89 -49.06
C GLN A 37 -2.05 17.31 -48.24
N PHE A 38 -2.98 16.58 -48.88
CA PHE A 38 -4.07 15.89 -48.18
C PHE A 38 -3.55 14.88 -47.16
N ARG A 39 -2.52 14.09 -47.52
CA ARG A 39 -1.85 13.16 -46.59
C ARG A 39 -1.11 13.88 -45.45
N ALA A 40 -0.57 15.08 -45.69
CA ALA A 40 0.04 15.88 -44.64
C ALA A 40 -1.02 16.37 -43.64
N VAL A 41 -2.09 16.99 -44.13
CA VAL A 41 -3.18 17.49 -43.27
C VAL A 41 -3.87 16.36 -42.51
N LEU A 42 -4.05 15.17 -43.10
CA LEU A 42 -4.56 14.01 -42.37
C LEU A 42 -3.67 13.63 -41.18
N ARG A 43 -2.35 13.63 -41.38
CA ARG A 43 -1.39 13.36 -40.29
C ARG A 43 -1.46 14.44 -39.23
N ASP A 44 -1.58 15.71 -39.61
CA ASP A 44 -1.66 16.82 -38.66
C ASP A 44 -2.97 16.77 -37.83
N VAL A 45 -4.09 16.39 -38.44
CA VAL A 45 -5.34 16.14 -37.71
C VAL A 45 -5.17 14.98 -36.74
N GLU A 46 -4.55 13.88 -37.17
CA GLU A 46 -4.29 12.72 -36.33
C GLU A 46 -3.40 13.08 -35.13
N THR A 47 -2.28 13.78 -35.34
CA THR A 47 -1.36 14.18 -34.28
C THR A 47 -2.01 15.09 -33.24
N ILE A 48 -2.83 16.06 -33.67
CA ILE A 48 -3.58 16.90 -32.74
C ILE A 48 -4.58 16.06 -31.95
N THR A 49 -5.34 15.17 -32.61
CA THR A 49 -6.30 14.32 -31.90
C THR A 49 -5.63 13.38 -30.89
N THR A 50 -4.46 12.84 -31.20
CA THR A 50 -3.69 12.01 -30.25
C THR A 50 -3.19 12.84 -29.08
N HIS A 51 -2.67 14.05 -29.35
CA HIS A 51 -2.18 14.94 -28.29
C HIS A 51 -3.33 15.47 -27.41
N GLU A 52 -4.52 15.70 -27.95
CA GLU A 52 -5.74 15.99 -27.19
C GLU A 52 -6.05 14.86 -26.20
N GLN A 53 -6.06 13.62 -26.69
CA GLN A 53 -6.37 12.45 -25.86
C GLN A 53 -5.33 12.24 -24.76
N GLU A 54 -4.03 12.33 -25.09
CA GLU A 54 -2.94 12.22 -24.11
C GLU A 54 -3.03 13.30 -23.03
N ASN A 55 -3.40 14.53 -23.40
CA ASN A 55 -3.59 15.62 -22.44
C ASN A 55 -4.80 15.38 -21.53
N ILE A 56 -5.92 14.92 -22.08
CA ILE A 56 -7.11 14.54 -21.31
C ILE A 56 -6.74 13.45 -20.29
N ASP A 57 -6.06 12.39 -20.74
CA ASP A 57 -5.69 11.26 -19.90
C ASP A 57 -4.69 11.68 -18.80
N SER A 58 -3.70 12.51 -19.14
CA SER A 58 -2.70 13.03 -18.21
C SER A 58 -3.34 13.90 -17.12
N ILE A 59 -4.19 14.86 -17.50
CA ILE A 59 -4.88 15.74 -16.56
C ILE A 59 -5.84 14.95 -15.68
N SER A 60 -6.62 14.04 -16.29
CA SER A 60 -7.58 13.21 -15.56
C SER A 60 -6.88 12.33 -14.53
N LYS A 61 -5.78 11.65 -14.93
CA LYS A 61 -4.98 10.83 -14.02
C LYS A 61 -4.40 11.65 -12.87
N LYS A 62 -3.89 12.84 -13.15
CA LYS A 62 -3.32 13.73 -12.12
C LYS A 62 -4.38 14.19 -11.12
N ARG A 63 -5.49 14.76 -11.59
CA ARG A 63 -6.57 15.27 -10.71
C ARG A 63 -7.23 14.14 -9.92
N ARG A 64 -7.51 13.00 -10.57
CA ARG A 64 -8.05 11.82 -9.87
C ARG A 64 -7.09 11.30 -8.81
N GLY A 65 -5.79 11.26 -9.10
CA GLY A 65 -4.76 10.86 -8.14
C GLY A 65 -4.67 11.82 -6.94
N GLU A 66 -4.74 13.13 -7.17
CA GLU A 66 -4.78 14.14 -6.11
C GLU A 66 -6.03 13.99 -5.23
N LEU A 67 -7.20 13.76 -5.85
CA LEU A 67 -8.46 13.52 -5.16
C LEU A 67 -8.40 12.26 -4.28
N VAL A 68 -7.93 11.13 -4.84
CA VAL A 68 -7.72 9.89 -4.09
C VAL A 68 -6.79 10.11 -2.90
N SER A 69 -5.65 10.77 -3.11
CA SER A 69 -4.68 11.06 -2.05
C SER A 69 -5.26 11.96 -0.95
N MET A 70 -6.10 12.94 -1.28
CA MET A 70 -6.78 13.80 -0.31
C MET A 70 -7.74 12.99 0.57
N HIS A 71 -8.59 12.16 -0.04
CA HIS A 71 -9.53 11.32 0.70
C HIS A 71 -8.84 10.21 1.49
N ASP A 72 -7.78 9.60 0.96
CA ASP A 72 -6.98 8.60 1.69
C ASP A 72 -6.36 9.17 2.96
N LYS A 73 -5.91 10.43 2.95
CA LYS A 73 -5.44 11.12 4.16
C LYS A 73 -6.56 11.31 5.19
N ASN A 74 -7.77 11.63 4.74
CA ASN A 74 -8.92 11.79 5.65
C ASN A 74 -9.34 10.45 6.26
N ILE A 75 -9.39 9.39 5.45
CA ILE A 75 -9.66 8.02 5.92
C ILE A 75 -8.60 7.59 6.93
N ALA A 76 -7.31 7.82 6.65
CA ALA A 76 -6.23 7.49 7.57
C ALA A 76 -6.34 8.23 8.92
N ARG A 77 -6.76 9.50 8.90
CA ARG A 77 -7.03 10.28 10.13
C ARG A 77 -8.22 9.72 10.92
N ALA A 78 -9.32 9.39 10.24
CA ALA A 78 -10.49 8.78 10.89
C ALA A 78 -10.14 7.41 11.49
N GLU A 79 -9.36 6.59 10.76
CA GLU A 79 -8.88 5.29 11.24
C GLU A 79 -7.98 5.43 12.48
N ASP A 80 -7.09 6.43 12.50
CA ASP A 80 -6.23 6.71 13.66
C ASP A 80 -7.04 7.17 14.87
N ASN A 81 -8.07 7.99 14.67
CA ASN A 81 -8.99 8.40 15.74
C ASN A 81 -9.75 7.19 16.31
N LEU A 82 -10.25 6.30 15.44
CA LEU A 82 -10.90 5.05 15.86
C LEU A 82 -9.95 4.16 16.67
N LYS A 83 -8.70 4.00 16.22
CA LYS A 83 -7.67 3.25 16.96
C LYS A 83 -7.40 3.87 18.33
N LYS A 84 -7.29 5.20 18.40
CA LYS A 84 -7.09 5.92 19.67
C LYS A 84 -8.25 5.70 20.64
N ALA A 85 -9.49 5.80 20.17
CA ALA A 85 -10.68 5.56 20.99
C ALA A 85 -10.69 4.15 21.58
N ARG A 86 -10.38 3.12 20.76
CA ARG A 86 -10.27 1.73 21.23
C ARG A 86 -9.16 1.54 22.28
N VAL A 87 -7.99 2.12 22.05
CA VAL A 87 -6.87 2.07 23.02
C VAL A 87 -7.22 2.80 24.31
N GLU A 88 -7.95 3.91 24.23
CA GLU A 88 -8.40 4.65 25.41
C GLU A 88 -9.39 3.81 26.23
N ARG A 89 -10.35 3.14 25.58
CA ARG A 89 -11.27 2.19 26.22
C ARG A 89 -10.51 1.07 26.93
N ASP A 90 -9.57 0.42 26.26
CA ASP A 90 -8.78 -0.68 26.86
C ASP A 90 -7.95 -0.20 28.07
N ARG A 91 -7.42 1.02 28.00
CA ARG A 91 -6.72 1.64 29.13
C ARG A 91 -7.68 1.91 30.28
N ASN A 92 -8.90 2.37 30.01
CA ASN A 92 -9.88 2.62 31.07
C ASN A 92 -10.35 1.31 31.71
N PHE A 93 -10.65 0.30 30.90
CA PHE A 93 -10.95 -1.06 31.37
C PHE A 93 -9.88 -1.61 32.32
N GLU A 94 -8.59 -1.50 31.94
CA GLU A 94 -7.48 -1.94 32.80
C GLU A 94 -7.33 -1.10 34.08
N LYS A 95 -7.72 0.19 34.06
CA LYS A 95 -7.80 1.00 35.28
C LYS A 95 -8.93 0.53 36.18
N CYS A 96 -10.15 0.35 35.64
CA CYS A 96 -11.29 -0.15 36.39
C CYS A 96 -11.02 -1.53 37.02
N LYS A 97 -10.31 -2.43 36.32
CA LYS A 97 -9.81 -3.69 36.90
C LYS A 97 -8.90 -3.47 38.10
N LYS A 98 -7.99 -2.51 38.03
CA LYS A 98 -7.08 -2.18 39.14
C LYS A 98 -7.83 -1.59 40.32
N ASP A 99 -8.78 -0.68 40.08
CA ASP A 99 -9.57 -0.06 41.13
C ASP A 99 -10.46 -1.10 41.82
N ARG A 100 -11.08 -2.01 41.05
CA ARG A 100 -11.81 -3.16 41.59
C ARG A 100 -10.90 -4.07 42.42
N MET A 101 -9.68 -4.38 41.95
CA MET A 101 -8.72 -5.15 42.73
C MET A 101 -8.37 -4.46 44.05
N ILE A 102 -8.25 -3.13 44.07
CA ILE A 102 -7.97 -2.36 45.28
C ILE A 102 -9.18 -2.44 46.22
N ASN A 103 -10.38 -2.15 45.72
CA ASN A 103 -11.62 -2.12 46.50
C ASN A 103 -11.95 -3.50 47.09
N GLU A 104 -11.95 -4.56 46.28
CA GLU A 104 -12.25 -5.93 46.76
C GLU A 104 -11.17 -6.49 47.69
N THR A 105 -9.94 -5.96 47.65
CA THR A 105 -8.88 -6.41 48.56
C THR A 105 -8.65 -5.47 49.74
N ALA A 106 -9.37 -4.34 49.82
CA ALA A 106 -9.15 -3.30 50.82
C ALA A 106 -9.30 -3.83 52.25
N GLU A 107 -10.41 -4.53 52.52
CA GLU A 107 -10.69 -5.10 53.84
C GLU A 107 -9.61 -6.11 54.26
N LEU A 108 -9.25 -7.06 53.39
CA LEU A 108 -8.20 -8.05 53.68
C LEU A 108 -6.82 -7.41 53.89
N VAL A 109 -6.53 -6.31 53.18
CA VAL A 109 -5.30 -5.54 53.34
C VAL A 109 -5.29 -4.81 54.68
N GLU A 110 -6.40 -4.21 55.07
CA GLU A 110 -6.57 -3.55 56.36
C GLU A 110 -6.49 -4.54 57.52
N GLU A 111 -7.20 -5.66 57.45
CA GLU A 111 -7.12 -6.75 58.41
C GLU A 111 -5.68 -7.24 58.56
N THR A 112 -4.97 -7.44 57.43
CA THR A 112 -3.55 -7.82 57.44
C THR A 112 -2.67 -6.76 58.13
N LYS A 113 -2.99 -5.47 57.97
CA LYS A 113 -2.26 -4.36 58.60
C LYS A 113 -2.51 -4.33 60.11
N VAL A 114 -3.74 -4.55 60.54
CA VAL A 114 -4.14 -4.68 61.95
C VAL A 114 -3.43 -5.87 62.59
N MET A 115 -3.52 -7.07 62.01
CA MET A 115 -2.85 -8.27 62.51
C MET A 115 -1.33 -8.10 62.64
N ARG A 116 -0.68 -7.41 61.70
CA ARG A 116 0.77 -7.11 61.79
C ARG A 116 1.08 -6.21 62.98
N SER A 117 0.21 -5.25 63.27
CA SER A 117 0.34 -4.31 64.37
C SER A 117 0.10 -5.00 65.71
N GLU A 118 -0.98 -5.77 65.84
CA GLU A 118 -1.30 -6.56 67.03
C GLU A 118 -0.19 -7.55 67.38
N ARG A 119 0.33 -8.31 66.40
CA ARG A 119 1.48 -9.20 66.59
C ARG A 119 2.71 -8.44 67.11
N LYS A 120 2.96 -7.21 66.64
CA LYS A 120 4.07 -6.37 67.12
C LYS A 120 3.82 -5.90 68.55
N THR A 121 2.59 -5.53 68.90
CA THR A 121 2.19 -5.10 70.24
C THR A 121 2.33 -6.23 71.25
N ILE A 122 1.85 -7.43 70.93
CA ILE A 122 1.96 -8.61 71.79
C ILE A 122 3.43 -8.97 72.08
N LEU A 123 4.32 -8.87 71.09
CA LEU A 123 5.75 -9.11 71.30
C LEU A 123 6.38 -8.07 72.23
N LYS A 124 6.02 -6.79 72.08
CA LYS A 124 6.49 -5.71 72.94
C LYS A 124 6.02 -5.90 74.39
N GLN A 125 4.74 -6.17 74.60
CA GLN A 125 4.14 -6.38 75.93
C GLN A 125 4.84 -7.51 76.70
N ASN A 126 5.23 -8.58 76.00
CA ASN A 126 5.86 -9.77 76.59
C ASN A 126 7.41 -9.73 76.59
N LYS A 127 8.01 -8.54 76.36
CA LYS A 127 9.47 -8.34 76.30
C LYS A 127 10.16 -9.34 75.37
N MET A 128 9.57 -9.61 74.21
CA MET A 128 10.10 -10.53 73.20
C MET A 128 10.74 -9.78 72.04
N SER A 129 11.90 -10.28 71.60
CA SER A 129 12.60 -9.74 70.42
C SER A 129 11.84 -10.03 69.12
N PHE A 130 12.11 -9.25 68.07
CA PHE A 130 11.55 -9.40 66.73
C PHE A 130 11.86 -10.76 66.07
N ILE A 131 12.84 -11.51 66.58
CA ILE A 131 13.19 -12.84 66.06
C ILE A 131 12.02 -13.82 66.27
N HIS A 132 11.26 -13.66 67.36
CA HIS A 132 10.17 -14.56 67.76
C HIS A 132 8.97 -14.54 66.79
N ARG A 133 8.81 -13.52 65.93
CA ARG A 133 7.79 -13.50 64.86
C ARG A 133 8.22 -14.19 63.58
N THR A 134 9.51 -14.49 63.40
CA THR A 134 9.98 -15.05 62.13
C THR A 134 9.46 -16.48 61.94
N GLY A 135 9.14 -16.84 60.69
CA GLY A 135 8.70 -18.20 60.37
C GLY A 135 9.77 -19.24 60.73
N PHE A 136 11.05 -18.91 60.56
CA PHE A 136 12.16 -19.78 60.93
C PHE A 136 12.24 -20.06 62.43
N PHE A 137 12.12 -19.03 63.29
CA PHE A 137 12.09 -19.23 64.74
C PHE A 137 10.93 -20.13 65.18
N LEU A 138 9.74 -19.88 64.63
CA LEU A 138 8.56 -20.68 64.93
C LEU A 138 8.69 -22.12 64.42
N ALA A 139 9.35 -22.34 63.29
CA ALA A 139 9.65 -23.68 62.77
C ALA A 139 10.69 -24.39 63.63
N LEU A 140 11.69 -23.70 64.17
CA LEU A 140 12.76 -24.33 64.95
C LEU A 140 12.30 -24.72 66.36
N PHE A 141 11.54 -23.86 67.04
CA PHE A 141 11.19 -24.04 68.46
C PHE A 141 9.73 -24.40 68.73
N ALA A 142 8.85 -24.27 67.73
CA ALA A 142 7.43 -24.51 67.92
C ALA A 142 6.79 -25.23 66.72
N ALA A 143 7.53 -26.04 65.95
CA ALA A 143 7.03 -26.71 64.74
C ALA A 143 5.68 -27.41 64.93
N LYS A 144 4.74 -27.15 64.02
CA LYS A 144 3.45 -27.88 63.96
C LYS A 144 3.26 -28.65 62.65
N GLY A 145 3.70 -28.09 61.53
CA GLY A 145 3.52 -28.71 60.21
C GLY A 145 4.63 -29.68 59.83
N ILE A 146 4.35 -30.60 58.91
CA ILE A 146 5.35 -31.56 58.36
C ILE A 146 6.53 -30.81 57.75
N VAL A 147 6.27 -29.76 56.96
CA VAL A 147 7.34 -28.94 56.37
C VAL A 147 8.19 -28.25 57.44
N GLU A 148 7.58 -27.73 58.51
CA GLU A 148 8.31 -27.10 59.61
C GLU A 148 9.19 -28.11 60.36
N ARG A 149 8.68 -29.33 60.55
CA ARG A 149 9.44 -30.44 61.14
C ARG A 149 10.63 -30.86 60.28
N ILE A 150 10.46 -30.89 58.96
CA ILE A 150 11.56 -31.17 58.02
C ILE A 150 12.61 -30.06 58.10
N VAL A 151 12.20 -28.79 58.10
CA VAL A 151 13.14 -27.66 58.27
C VAL A 151 13.90 -27.78 59.59
N GLN A 152 13.20 -28.09 60.69
CA GLN A 152 13.81 -28.32 61.99
C GLN A 152 14.84 -29.47 61.94
N ALA A 153 14.50 -30.61 61.32
CA ALA A 153 15.38 -31.76 61.18
C ALA A 153 16.63 -31.44 60.33
N ILE A 154 16.46 -30.71 59.22
CA ILE A 154 17.58 -30.28 58.37
C ILE A 154 18.53 -29.38 59.17
N VAL A 155 18.01 -28.40 59.91
CA VAL A 155 18.84 -27.52 60.76
C VAL A 155 19.62 -28.35 61.80
N PHE A 156 18.99 -29.36 62.39
CA PHE A 156 19.65 -30.23 63.36
C PHE A 156 20.76 -31.07 62.71
N ILE A 157 20.52 -31.63 61.51
CA ILE A 157 21.54 -32.37 60.76
C ILE A 157 22.72 -31.45 60.38
N LEU A 158 22.43 -30.22 59.94
CA LEU A 158 23.50 -29.27 59.60
C LEU A 158 24.37 -28.94 60.81
N ILE A 159 23.77 -28.73 61.98
CA ILE A 159 24.51 -28.37 63.20
C ILE A 159 25.19 -29.59 63.84
N LEU A 160 24.55 -30.76 63.84
CA LEU A 160 25.07 -31.95 64.52
C LEU A 160 25.99 -32.79 63.64
N CYS A 161 25.78 -32.82 62.32
CA CYS A 161 26.56 -33.65 61.39
C CYS A 161 27.59 -32.82 60.62
N VAL A 162 27.16 -31.72 59.99
CA VAL A 162 27.99 -30.96 59.04
C VAL A 162 28.94 -30.01 59.77
N LEU A 163 28.46 -29.27 60.76
CA LEU A 163 29.28 -28.28 61.47
C LEU A 163 30.53 -28.88 62.15
N PRO A 164 30.47 -30.01 62.88
CA PRO A 164 31.67 -30.62 63.46
C PRO A 164 32.65 -31.09 62.39
N TYR A 165 32.16 -31.65 61.28
CA TYR A 165 33.01 -32.06 60.16
C TYR A 165 33.73 -30.88 59.51
N VAL A 166 33.01 -29.77 59.29
CA VAL A 166 33.59 -28.54 58.73
C VAL A 166 34.66 -27.98 59.67
N ILE A 167 34.40 -27.91 60.97
CA ILE A 167 35.39 -27.44 61.97
C ILE A 167 36.63 -28.36 61.96
N TYR A 168 36.43 -29.68 61.90
CA TYR A 168 37.53 -30.65 61.83
C TYR A 168 38.42 -30.45 60.59
N MET A 169 37.86 -30.02 59.46
CA MET A 169 38.64 -29.75 58.23
C MET A 169 39.70 -28.67 58.44
N PHE A 170 39.46 -27.72 59.34
CA PHE A 170 40.40 -26.63 59.68
C PHE A 170 41.43 -27.02 60.75
N ILE A 171 41.34 -28.23 61.33
CA ILE A 171 42.29 -28.71 62.34
C ILE A 171 43.47 -29.43 61.66
N PRO A 172 44.73 -29.03 61.93
CA PRO A 172 45.90 -29.61 61.27
C PRO A 172 46.20 -31.07 61.68
N PHE A 173 45.78 -31.49 62.87
CA PHE A 173 46.01 -32.85 63.40
C PHE A 173 44.77 -33.73 63.22
N LYS A 174 44.83 -34.60 62.20
CA LYS A 174 43.70 -35.46 61.79
C LYS A 174 43.71 -36.81 62.51
N HIS A 175 43.19 -36.85 63.75
CA HIS A 175 42.98 -38.09 64.50
C HIS A 175 41.48 -38.39 64.70
N THR A 176 41.11 -39.68 64.62
CA THR A 176 39.72 -40.15 64.80
C THR A 176 39.13 -39.78 66.17
N LEU A 177 39.96 -39.78 67.22
CA LEU A 177 39.56 -39.37 68.57
C LEU A 177 39.21 -37.87 68.66
N VAL A 178 39.91 -37.02 67.90
CA VAL A 178 39.64 -35.56 67.84
C VAL A 178 38.29 -35.30 67.18
N LEU A 179 37.99 -36.03 66.09
CA LEU A 179 36.70 -35.95 65.43
C LEU A 179 35.56 -36.40 66.36
N ALA A 180 35.72 -37.55 67.02
CA ALA A 180 34.73 -38.07 67.97
C ALA A 180 34.48 -37.09 69.13
N GLY A 181 35.54 -36.55 69.73
CA GLY A 181 35.44 -35.54 70.79
C GLY A 181 34.74 -34.27 70.32
N LEU A 182 35.02 -33.80 69.10
CA LEU A 182 34.37 -32.61 68.54
C LEU A 182 32.86 -32.80 68.33
N TYR A 183 32.43 -33.96 67.80
CA TYR A 183 31.02 -34.30 67.70
C TYR A 183 30.34 -34.33 69.07
N SER A 184 30.99 -34.90 70.09
CA SER A 184 30.46 -34.93 71.46
C SER A 184 30.30 -33.52 72.04
N VAL A 185 31.31 -32.66 71.91
CA VAL A 185 31.29 -31.29 72.42
C VAL A 185 30.20 -30.46 71.74
N VAL A 186 30.14 -30.46 70.40
CA VAL A 186 29.14 -29.69 69.65
C VAL A 186 27.73 -30.21 69.94
N SER A 187 27.53 -31.53 70.02
CA SER A 187 26.22 -32.10 70.35
C SER A 187 25.77 -31.73 71.75
N LEU A 188 26.65 -31.79 72.75
CA LEU A 188 26.33 -31.38 74.13
C LEU A 188 25.97 -29.90 74.21
N LEU A 189 26.75 -29.02 73.58
CA LEU A 189 26.48 -27.58 73.53
C LEU A 189 25.15 -27.27 72.83
N PHE A 190 24.89 -27.92 71.69
CA PHE A 190 23.66 -27.71 70.93
C PHE A 190 22.43 -28.23 71.68
N VAL A 191 22.46 -29.46 72.21
CA VAL A 191 21.34 -30.06 72.94
C VAL A 191 21.04 -29.28 74.22
N SER A 192 22.07 -28.91 74.99
CA SER A 192 21.88 -28.12 76.22
C SER A 192 21.33 -26.72 75.93
N GLY A 193 21.89 -26.01 74.94
CA GLY A 193 21.41 -24.69 74.52
C GLY A 193 19.98 -24.74 73.96
N TYR A 194 19.67 -25.72 73.11
CA TYR A 194 18.33 -25.91 72.54
C TYR A 194 17.29 -26.22 73.62
N LEU A 195 17.60 -27.12 74.57
CA LEU A 195 16.71 -27.44 75.70
C LEU A 195 16.48 -26.24 76.60
N ALA A 196 17.52 -25.46 76.93
CA ALA A 196 17.38 -24.26 77.76
C ALA A 196 16.44 -23.23 77.12
N ILE A 197 16.61 -22.95 75.83
CA ILE A 197 15.76 -22.02 75.09
C ILE A 197 14.33 -22.57 74.94
N SER A 198 14.19 -23.84 74.56
CA SER A 198 12.89 -24.49 74.36
C SER A 198 12.09 -24.57 75.66
N ASN A 199 12.74 -24.90 76.78
CA ASN A 199 12.11 -24.97 78.09
C ASN A 199 11.61 -23.61 78.56
N ASN A 200 12.45 -22.57 78.47
CA ASN A 200 12.07 -21.20 78.80
C ASN A 200 10.89 -20.71 77.92
N LEU A 201 10.94 -21.02 76.62
CA LEU A 201 9.87 -20.67 75.69
C LEU A 201 8.55 -21.38 76.02
N ARG A 202 8.61 -22.66 76.40
CA ARG A 202 7.44 -23.50 76.68
C ARG A 202 6.78 -23.18 78.02
N ILE A 203 7.56 -22.85 79.05
CA ILE A 203 7.04 -22.56 80.39
C ILE A 203 6.49 -21.13 80.48
N TYR A 204 7.24 -20.13 80.02
CA TYR A 204 6.88 -18.72 80.29
C TYR A 204 6.15 -18.03 79.15
N LYS A 205 6.27 -18.54 77.92
CA LYS A 205 6.01 -17.76 76.70
C LYS A 205 5.16 -18.49 75.66
N TRP A 206 4.67 -19.69 75.97
CA TRP A 206 4.02 -20.55 74.99
C TRP A 206 2.74 -19.97 74.41
N ASP A 207 1.87 -19.44 75.26
CA ASP A 207 0.60 -18.84 74.83
C ASP A 207 0.83 -17.66 73.85
N VAL A 208 1.83 -16.82 74.14
CA VAL A 208 2.21 -15.70 73.27
C VAL A 208 2.73 -16.20 71.92
N ILE A 209 3.53 -17.26 71.91
CA ILE A 209 4.03 -17.89 70.67
C ILE A 209 2.90 -18.50 69.84
N GLN A 210 1.88 -19.10 70.48
CA GLN A 210 0.69 -19.58 69.78
C GLN A 210 -0.08 -18.44 69.13
N ARG A 211 -0.28 -17.32 69.84
CA ARG A 211 -0.92 -16.12 69.29
C ARG A 211 -0.13 -15.54 68.11
N VAL A 212 1.19 -15.39 68.26
CA VAL A 212 2.09 -14.92 67.17
C VAL A 212 2.01 -15.84 65.95
N ARG A 213 1.93 -17.17 66.16
CA ARG A 213 1.74 -18.13 65.06
C ARG A 213 0.38 -17.96 64.40
N LYS A 214 -0.70 -17.80 65.18
CA LYS A 214 -2.05 -17.56 64.64
C LYS A 214 -2.03 -16.36 63.68
N TYR A 215 -1.50 -15.22 64.12
CA TYR A 215 -1.32 -14.05 63.26
C TYR A 215 -0.50 -14.33 62.00
N ASN A 216 0.58 -15.12 62.09
CA ASN A 216 1.37 -15.47 60.90
C ASN A 216 0.59 -16.31 59.90
N ASN A 217 -0.22 -17.25 60.38
CA ASN A 217 -1.06 -18.09 59.55
C ASN A 217 -2.19 -17.28 58.91
N ASP A 218 -2.88 -16.44 59.69
CA ASP A 218 -3.97 -15.60 59.21
C ASP A 218 -3.46 -14.58 58.16
N ILE A 219 -2.32 -13.90 58.43
CA ILE A 219 -1.66 -13.03 57.44
C ILE A 219 -1.30 -13.81 56.16
N ARG A 220 -0.86 -15.07 56.27
CA ARG A 220 -0.53 -15.90 55.10
C ARG A 220 -1.79 -16.29 54.33
N MET A 221 -2.88 -16.58 55.02
CA MET A 221 -4.18 -16.89 54.42
C MET A 221 -4.75 -15.68 53.68
N ASN A 222 -4.79 -14.51 54.32
CA ASN A 222 -5.25 -13.27 53.69
C ASN A 222 -4.43 -12.92 52.45
N ARG A 223 -3.10 -13.09 52.50
CA ARG A 223 -2.24 -12.92 51.31
C ARG A 223 -2.60 -13.86 50.17
N LYS A 224 -2.95 -15.12 50.47
CA LYS A 224 -3.38 -16.09 49.44
C LYS A 224 -4.75 -15.71 48.87
N GLN A 225 -5.68 -15.27 49.71
CA GLN A 225 -7.01 -14.79 49.27
C GLN A 225 -6.89 -13.56 48.39
N ILE A 226 -6.09 -12.55 48.80
CA ILE A 226 -5.77 -11.38 47.99
C ILE A 226 -5.18 -11.78 46.63
N ALA A 227 -4.22 -12.71 46.62
CA ALA A 227 -3.65 -13.21 45.37
C ALA A 227 -4.67 -13.96 44.50
N GLY A 228 -5.59 -14.71 45.14
CA GLY A 228 -6.72 -15.37 44.49
C GLY A 228 -7.66 -14.39 43.82
N ILE A 229 -8.12 -13.37 44.55
CA ILE A 229 -9.01 -12.30 44.06
C ILE A 229 -8.36 -11.53 42.90
N ARG A 230 -7.09 -11.14 43.04
CA ARG A 230 -6.37 -10.46 41.95
C ARG A 230 -6.27 -11.35 40.71
N LYS A 231 -6.04 -12.64 40.89
CA LYS A 231 -5.95 -13.59 39.78
C LYS A 231 -7.32 -13.83 39.13
N SER A 232 -8.41 -13.90 39.90
CA SER A 232 -9.76 -14.05 39.35
C SER A 232 -10.15 -12.81 38.55
N ILE A 233 -9.94 -11.60 39.07
CA ILE A 233 -10.22 -10.35 38.33
C ILE A 233 -9.37 -10.24 37.07
N LYS A 234 -8.09 -10.63 37.11
CA LYS A 234 -7.23 -10.62 35.92
C LYS A 234 -7.68 -11.62 34.85
N LYS A 235 -8.20 -12.79 35.28
CA LYS A 235 -8.72 -13.82 34.37
C LYS A 235 -10.11 -13.45 33.84
N ASP A 236 -10.88 -12.70 34.62
CA ASP A 236 -12.18 -12.22 34.23
C ASP A 236 -12.03 -11.28 33.02
N GLY A 237 -12.60 -11.71 31.90
CA GLY A 237 -12.62 -10.97 30.65
C GLY A 237 -13.92 -10.20 30.45
N SER A 238 -14.91 -10.37 31.34
CA SER A 238 -16.19 -9.68 31.22
C SER A 238 -16.02 -8.19 31.50
N ASP A 239 -16.67 -7.39 30.67
CA ASP A 239 -16.74 -5.94 30.79
C ASP A 239 -18.05 -5.44 31.39
N GLU A 240 -19.04 -6.32 31.54
CA GLU A 240 -20.41 -5.96 31.96
C GLU A 240 -20.49 -5.29 33.34
N VAL A 241 -19.49 -5.50 34.19
CA VAL A 241 -19.41 -4.95 35.54
C VAL A 241 -18.85 -3.52 35.52
N TYR A 242 -18.22 -3.09 34.43
CA TYR A 242 -17.60 -1.79 34.29
C TYR A 242 -18.48 -0.88 33.42
N ASP A 243 -18.65 0.37 33.85
CA ASP A 243 -19.36 1.38 33.07
C ASP A 243 -18.39 2.00 32.05
N LEU A 244 -18.31 1.40 30.86
CA LEU A 244 -17.54 1.90 29.71
C LEU A 244 -18.45 2.48 28.60
N THR A 245 -19.66 2.89 28.97
CA THR A 245 -20.68 3.35 28.01
C THR A 245 -20.26 4.60 27.26
N GLU A 246 -19.50 5.49 27.89
CA GLU A 246 -18.96 6.71 27.27
C GLU A 246 -17.94 6.37 26.19
N GLU A 247 -17.02 5.46 26.48
CA GLU A 247 -15.96 5.01 25.57
C GLU A 247 -16.53 4.21 24.40
N ASP A 248 -17.52 3.36 24.67
CA ASP A 248 -18.26 2.67 23.61
C ASP A 248 -19.02 3.66 22.72
N GLY A 249 -19.55 4.75 23.29
CA GLY A 249 -20.14 5.86 22.54
C GLY A 249 -19.11 6.54 21.63
N ARG A 250 -17.93 6.87 22.15
CA ARG A 250 -16.83 7.48 21.39
C ARG A 250 -16.30 6.56 20.28
N ILE A 251 -16.26 5.25 20.52
CA ILE A 251 -15.91 4.28 19.48
C ILE A 251 -16.95 4.28 18.38
N LYS A 252 -18.25 4.26 18.71
CA LYS A 252 -19.33 4.29 17.72
C LYS A 252 -19.31 5.56 16.88
N GLU A 253 -19.07 6.71 17.50
CA GLU A 253 -18.89 7.99 16.80
C GLU A 253 -17.70 7.92 15.83
N ALA A 254 -16.54 7.45 16.29
CA ALA A 254 -15.36 7.30 15.44
C ALA A 254 -15.54 6.24 14.32
N GLU A 255 -16.33 5.19 14.56
CA GLU A 255 -16.70 4.21 13.52
C GLU A 255 -17.62 4.82 12.47
N ALA A 256 -18.57 5.67 12.90
CA ALA A 256 -19.44 6.42 11.99
C ALA A 256 -18.63 7.39 11.13
N ASP A 257 -17.72 8.17 11.73
CA ASP A 257 -16.83 9.09 11.00
C ASP A 257 -15.95 8.36 9.97
N TYR A 258 -15.42 7.19 10.34
CA TYR A 258 -14.62 6.37 9.43
C TYR A 258 -15.46 5.84 8.25
N ALA A 259 -16.68 5.38 8.53
CA ALA A 259 -17.60 4.92 7.50
C ALA A 259 -18.05 6.06 6.57
N GLU A 260 -18.30 7.24 7.12
CA GLU A 260 -18.64 8.44 6.34
C GLU A 260 -17.47 8.86 5.44
N ALA A 261 -16.23 8.87 5.94
CA ALA A 261 -15.05 9.19 5.14
C ALA A 261 -14.84 8.23 3.95
N LEU A 262 -15.14 6.93 4.13
CA LEU A 262 -15.13 5.95 3.03
C LEU A 262 -16.20 6.25 1.99
N LYS A 263 -17.43 6.52 2.45
CA LYS A 263 -18.56 6.84 1.58
C LYS A 263 -18.32 8.13 0.79
N ASP A 264 -17.73 9.13 1.41
CA ASP A 264 -17.43 10.40 0.76
C ASP A 264 -16.32 10.27 -0.27
N LYS A 265 -15.33 9.38 -0.06
CA LYS A 265 -14.36 9.02 -1.10
C LYS A 265 -15.05 8.40 -2.31
N GLU A 266 -15.95 7.45 -2.09
CA GLU A 266 -16.68 6.78 -3.17
C GLU A 266 -17.50 7.79 -3.98
N LYS A 267 -18.32 8.61 -3.31
CA LYS A 267 -19.10 9.67 -3.96
C LYS A 267 -18.22 10.64 -4.76
N ALA A 268 -17.10 11.08 -4.20
CA ALA A 268 -16.20 12.02 -4.87
C ALA A 268 -15.57 11.41 -6.13
N LEU A 269 -15.27 10.11 -6.11
CA LEU A 269 -14.77 9.41 -7.30
C LEU A 269 -15.85 9.24 -8.36
N ASP A 270 -17.08 8.89 -7.96
CA ASP A 270 -18.21 8.79 -8.88
C ASP A 270 -18.51 10.15 -9.54
N GLU A 271 -18.53 11.23 -8.75
CA GLU A 271 -18.72 12.60 -9.26
C GLU A 271 -17.58 13.00 -10.21
N PHE A 272 -16.34 12.64 -9.88
CA PHE A 272 -15.19 12.88 -10.75
C PHE A 272 -15.32 12.16 -12.09
N ASP A 273 -15.65 10.86 -12.06
CA ASP A 273 -15.73 10.01 -13.25
C ASP A 273 -16.93 10.41 -14.14
N ILE A 274 -18.02 10.97 -13.57
CA ILE A 274 -19.21 11.41 -14.32
C ILE A 274 -19.13 12.85 -14.84
N VAL A 275 -18.73 13.79 -13.98
CA VAL A 275 -18.84 15.24 -14.22
C VAL A 275 -17.47 15.81 -14.58
N THR A 276 -16.49 15.68 -13.68
CA THR A 276 -15.19 16.32 -13.83
C THR A 276 -14.41 15.80 -15.04
N GLN A 277 -14.53 14.51 -15.37
CA GLN A 277 -13.92 13.96 -16.57
C GLN A 277 -14.47 14.61 -17.84
N LYS A 278 -15.79 14.83 -17.92
CA LYS A 278 -16.41 15.51 -19.06
C LYS A 278 -16.02 16.98 -19.16
N GLU A 279 -15.88 17.66 -18.02
CA GLU A 279 -15.38 19.03 -17.97
C GLU A 279 -13.93 19.11 -18.46
N ILE A 280 -13.05 18.19 -18.04
CA ILE A 280 -11.67 18.11 -18.54
C ILE A 280 -11.66 17.89 -20.06
N GLU A 281 -12.48 16.96 -20.56
CA GLU A 281 -12.61 16.74 -22.00
C GLU A 281 -13.05 18.00 -22.75
N SER A 282 -14.06 18.70 -22.24
CA SER A 282 -14.57 19.94 -22.84
C SER A 282 -13.53 21.07 -22.80
N ASP A 283 -12.81 21.21 -21.69
CA ASP A 283 -11.77 22.23 -21.51
C ASP A 283 -10.57 21.99 -22.43
N VAL A 284 -10.15 20.73 -22.61
CA VAL A 284 -9.06 20.40 -23.54
C VAL A 284 -9.52 20.60 -24.99
N LYS A 285 -10.68 20.05 -25.37
CA LYS A 285 -11.23 20.18 -26.72
C LYS A 285 -11.53 21.62 -27.10
N SER A 286 -11.91 22.49 -26.16
CA SER A 286 -12.14 23.92 -26.45
C SER A 286 -10.84 24.69 -26.69
N LYS A 287 -9.74 24.33 -26.02
CA LYS A 287 -8.43 24.97 -26.19
C LYS A 287 -7.76 24.63 -27.53
N SER A 288 -7.85 23.38 -27.96
CA SER A 288 -7.30 22.89 -29.24
C SER A 288 -8.31 22.93 -30.39
N GLY A 289 -9.59 23.17 -30.08
CA GLY A 289 -10.69 23.10 -31.05
C GLY A 289 -10.58 24.10 -32.20
N THR A 290 -10.03 25.29 -31.96
CA THR A 290 -9.82 26.29 -33.02
C THR A 290 -8.81 25.84 -34.07
N GLU A 291 -7.71 25.23 -33.64
CA GLU A 291 -6.68 24.67 -34.50
C GLU A 291 -7.20 23.42 -35.23
N ARG A 292 -7.90 22.54 -34.51
CA ARG A 292 -8.50 21.33 -35.10
C ARG A 292 -9.57 21.65 -36.13
N GLU A 293 -10.45 22.61 -35.84
CA GLU A 293 -11.48 23.07 -36.80
C GLU A 293 -10.84 23.70 -38.04
N ALA A 294 -9.76 24.47 -37.89
CA ALA A 294 -9.03 25.04 -39.02
C ALA A 294 -8.42 23.94 -39.91
N LEU A 295 -7.81 22.91 -39.32
CA LEU A 295 -7.27 21.77 -40.07
C LEU A 295 -8.37 20.91 -40.72
N LEU A 296 -9.52 20.75 -40.06
CA LEU A 296 -10.67 20.03 -40.64
C LEU A 296 -11.24 20.78 -41.85
N LYS A 297 -11.36 22.11 -41.78
CA LYS A 297 -11.74 22.93 -42.95
C LYS A 297 -10.71 22.82 -44.07
N LEU A 298 -9.43 22.92 -43.74
CA LEU A 298 -8.35 22.77 -44.72
C LEU A 298 -8.37 21.39 -45.39
N ARG A 299 -8.65 20.33 -44.62
CA ARG A 299 -8.84 18.97 -45.13
C ARG A 299 -10.00 18.90 -46.11
N GLU A 300 -11.14 19.50 -45.80
CA GLU A 300 -12.30 19.55 -46.71
C GLU A 300 -11.96 20.30 -47.99
N GLU A 301 -11.36 21.49 -47.89
CA GLU A 301 -10.96 22.30 -49.05
C GLU A 301 -9.97 21.57 -49.97
N ILE A 302 -8.93 20.95 -49.42
CA ILE A 302 -7.95 20.17 -50.21
C ILE A 302 -8.62 18.92 -50.78
N GLY A 303 -9.51 18.27 -50.03
CA GLY A 303 -10.27 17.11 -50.48
C GLY A 303 -11.16 17.42 -51.69
N GLU A 304 -11.86 18.56 -51.68
CA GLU A 304 -12.66 19.01 -52.82
C GLU A 304 -11.78 19.37 -54.04
N LYS A 305 -10.68 20.08 -53.82
CA LYS A 305 -9.70 20.38 -54.89
C LYS A 305 -9.11 19.11 -55.49
N LEU A 306 -8.80 18.11 -54.67
CA LEU A 306 -8.30 16.81 -55.12
C LEU A 306 -9.37 16.09 -55.94
N LYS A 307 -10.61 16.02 -55.46
CA LYS A 307 -11.72 15.35 -56.17
C LYS A 307 -12.01 16.00 -57.54
N THR A 308 -11.96 17.32 -57.62
CA THR A 308 -12.14 18.05 -58.89
C THR A 308 -10.95 17.88 -59.83
N ALA A 309 -9.72 17.85 -59.32
CA ALA A 309 -8.52 17.57 -60.12
C ALA A 309 -8.50 16.12 -60.64
N GLU A 310 -8.85 15.13 -59.81
CA GLU A 310 -9.02 13.74 -60.21
C GLU A 310 -10.14 13.58 -61.25
N GLY A 311 -11.24 14.32 -61.10
CA GLY A 311 -12.32 14.38 -62.09
C GLY A 311 -11.84 14.88 -63.45
N ARG A 312 -11.13 16.02 -63.47
CA ARG A 312 -10.50 16.58 -64.68
C ARG A 312 -9.49 15.61 -65.30
N GLN A 313 -8.67 14.95 -64.47
CA GLN A 313 -7.72 13.95 -64.93
C GLN A 313 -8.43 12.77 -65.62
N ARG A 314 -9.52 12.26 -65.03
CA ARG A 314 -10.34 11.20 -65.63
C ARG A 314 -10.96 11.64 -66.95
N GLU A 315 -11.49 12.85 -67.02
CA GLU A 315 -12.06 13.41 -68.24
C GLU A 315 -11.02 13.56 -69.36
N ILE A 316 -9.84 14.11 -69.06
CA ILE A 316 -8.72 14.22 -70.01
C ILE A 316 -8.28 12.83 -70.48
N ASN A 317 -8.13 11.87 -69.56
CA ASN A 317 -7.78 10.49 -69.90
C ASN A 317 -8.85 9.82 -70.78
N GLN A 318 -10.13 10.09 -70.53
CA GLN A 318 -11.24 9.58 -71.33
C GLN A 318 -11.24 10.20 -72.73
N ARG A 319 -11.02 11.51 -72.86
CA ARG A 319 -10.90 12.21 -74.15
C ARG A 319 -9.73 11.70 -74.97
N LEU A 320 -8.55 11.54 -74.35
CA LEU A 320 -7.38 10.91 -75.00
C LEU A 320 -7.69 9.48 -75.49
N THR A 321 -8.38 8.69 -74.68
CA THR A 321 -8.75 7.31 -75.03
C THR A 321 -9.82 7.23 -76.12
N THR A 322 -10.77 8.16 -76.14
CA THR A 322 -11.93 8.11 -77.07
C THR A 322 -11.63 8.78 -78.41
N GLU A 323 -10.96 9.94 -78.40
CA GLU A 323 -10.73 10.76 -79.59
C GLU A 323 -9.43 10.40 -80.32
N TYR A 324 -8.37 9.98 -79.59
CA TYR A 324 -7.02 9.86 -80.15
C TYR A 324 -6.44 8.43 -80.16
N ALA A 325 -6.92 7.53 -79.30
CA ALA A 325 -6.50 6.12 -79.31
C ALA A 325 -6.77 5.34 -80.62
N PRO A 326 -7.81 5.65 -81.42
CA PRO A 326 -8.01 4.99 -82.71
C PRO A 326 -6.95 5.35 -83.77
N PHE A 327 -6.29 6.50 -83.61
CA PHE A 327 -5.38 7.06 -84.62
C PHE A 327 -3.90 6.92 -84.25
N MET A 328 -3.60 6.55 -83.00
CA MET A 328 -2.23 6.47 -82.49
C MET A 328 -2.11 5.43 -81.38
N ASN A 329 -1.02 4.65 -81.37
CA ASN A 329 -0.75 3.72 -80.28
C ASN A 329 -0.32 4.47 -79.00
N ARG A 330 -0.56 3.88 -77.82
CA ARG A 330 -0.20 4.43 -76.49
C ARG A 330 1.27 4.88 -76.38
N GLU A 331 2.19 4.24 -77.11
CA GLU A 331 3.61 4.58 -77.11
C GLU A 331 3.93 5.90 -77.82
N HIS A 332 3.05 6.36 -78.72
CA HIS A 332 3.19 7.60 -79.49
C HIS A 332 2.33 8.75 -78.92
N MET A 333 1.43 8.46 -77.97
CA MET A 333 0.69 9.47 -77.17
C MET A 333 1.55 10.06 -76.05
N LYS A 334 2.72 10.59 -76.41
CA LYS A 334 3.62 11.32 -75.52
C LYS A 334 3.96 12.66 -76.14
N LYS A 335 4.13 13.68 -75.31
CA LYS A 335 4.42 15.05 -75.75
C LYS A 335 5.59 15.09 -76.75
N GLU A 336 6.70 14.39 -76.46
CA GLU A 336 7.87 14.38 -77.35
C GLU A 336 7.57 13.73 -78.71
N SER A 337 6.78 12.65 -78.71
CA SER A 337 6.44 11.92 -79.94
C SER A 337 5.43 12.67 -80.81
N VAL A 338 4.50 13.41 -80.21
CA VAL A 338 3.55 14.26 -80.95
C VAL A 338 4.25 15.45 -81.61
N VAL A 339 5.25 16.05 -80.94
CA VAL A 339 6.08 17.12 -81.53
C VAL A 339 6.90 16.61 -82.72
N GLU A 340 7.50 15.42 -82.61
CA GLU A 340 8.21 14.78 -83.72
C GLU A 340 7.28 14.50 -84.92
N LEU A 341 6.06 14.02 -84.68
CA LEU A 341 5.05 13.77 -85.72
C LEU A 341 4.59 15.06 -86.41
N ILE A 342 4.41 16.15 -85.66
CA ILE A 342 4.11 17.48 -86.23
C ILE A 342 5.27 17.92 -87.14
N GLY A 343 6.53 17.77 -86.71
CA GLY A 343 7.71 18.11 -87.50
C GLY A 343 7.85 17.29 -88.79
N ILE A 344 7.50 15.99 -88.77
CA ILE A 344 7.52 15.12 -89.97
C ILE A 344 6.46 15.56 -91.00
N LEU A 345 5.29 15.99 -90.53
CA LEU A 345 4.21 16.48 -91.40
C LEU A 345 4.50 17.90 -91.92
N GLU A 346 5.07 18.79 -91.10
CA GLU A 346 5.48 20.15 -91.50
C GLU A 346 6.64 20.16 -92.50
N THR A 347 7.53 19.15 -92.45
CA THR A 347 8.63 18.98 -93.43
C THR A 347 8.19 18.29 -94.73
N GLY A 348 6.91 17.94 -94.89
CA GLY A 348 6.34 17.36 -96.10
C GLY A 348 6.73 15.91 -96.37
N LYS A 349 7.27 15.19 -95.37
CA LYS A 349 7.77 13.81 -95.52
C LYS A 349 6.67 12.74 -95.42
N ALA A 350 5.46 13.10 -94.97
CA ALA A 350 4.32 12.21 -94.82
C ALA A 350 3.03 12.91 -95.27
N THR A 351 2.06 12.14 -95.79
CA THR A 351 0.77 12.66 -96.25
C THR A 351 -0.38 12.47 -95.25
N ASN A 352 -0.19 11.65 -94.21
CA ASN A 352 -1.17 11.38 -93.15
C ASN A 352 -0.48 10.95 -91.83
N ILE A 353 -1.23 10.95 -90.72
CA ILE A 353 -0.73 10.60 -89.38
C ILE A 353 -0.18 9.16 -89.32
N ALA A 354 -0.80 8.20 -89.99
CA ALA A 354 -0.38 6.79 -89.97
C ALA A 354 0.96 6.56 -90.70
N GLU A 355 1.22 7.31 -91.77
CA GLU A 355 2.46 7.32 -92.54
C GLU A 355 3.57 8.05 -91.76
N ALA A 356 3.26 9.16 -91.10
CA ALA A 356 4.18 9.85 -90.20
C ALA A 356 4.63 8.95 -89.03
N VAL A 357 3.70 8.15 -88.45
CA VAL A 357 4.01 7.15 -87.41
C VAL A 357 4.92 6.03 -87.92
N LYS A 358 4.74 5.56 -89.17
CA LYS A 358 5.65 4.58 -89.78
C LYS A 358 7.06 5.14 -89.95
N ILE A 359 7.18 6.36 -90.49
CA ILE A 359 8.46 7.04 -90.70
C ILE A 359 9.18 7.30 -89.36
N MET A 360 8.45 7.72 -88.33
CA MET A 360 9.00 7.90 -86.98
C MET A 360 9.51 6.58 -86.38
N ASN A 361 8.79 5.47 -86.60
CA ASN A 361 9.21 4.15 -86.13
C ASN A 361 10.39 3.57 -86.91
N GLU A 362 10.50 3.88 -88.20
CA GLU A 362 11.66 3.51 -89.04
C GLU A 362 12.90 4.32 -88.64
N SER A 363 12.76 5.62 -88.37
CA SER A 363 13.86 6.47 -87.91
C SER A 363 14.34 6.12 -86.49
N ARG A 364 13.45 5.71 -85.57
CA ARG A 364 13.82 5.18 -84.25
C ARG A 364 14.41 3.77 -84.25
N LYS A 365 14.27 3.01 -85.35
CA LYS A 365 14.91 1.70 -85.53
C LYS A 365 16.31 1.80 -86.17
N MET A 366 16.63 2.94 -86.78
CA MET A 366 17.93 3.22 -87.40
C MET A 366 18.87 4.03 -86.51
N SER A 367 18.34 4.65 -85.45
CA SER A 367 19.08 5.14 -84.28
C SER A 367 19.20 4.05 -83.24
#